data_AF-A0A915ID48-F1
#
_entry.id   AF-A0A915ID48-F1
#
_cell.length_a   1.000
_cell.length_b   1.000
_cell.length_c   1.000
_cell.angle_alpha   90.00
_cell.angle_beta   90.00
_cell.angle_gamma   90.00
#
_symmetry.space_group_name_H-M   'P 1'
#
loop_
_entity.id
_entity.type
_entity.pdbx_description
1 polymer ?
#
loop_
_entity_poly.entity_id
_entity_poly.type
_entity_poly.pdbx_seq_one_letter_code
_entity_poly.pdbx_strand_id
1 'polypeptide(L)'
;MNVKRIAALAYVHEDHIVGMFVNLQEAYENDDDLMGILNYFKDNYIRCVLRNRGGTPRFPIPLWNCHELLADGLPRTNNAVEGWHQAFQ
;
A
#
# COMPACT_ATOMS: atom_id res chain seq x y z
N MET A 1 -5.63 -14.38 8.12
CA MET A 1 -6.58 -13.25 7.94
C MET A 1 -5.89 -11.88 8.10
N ASN A 2 -4.79 -11.77 8.85
CA ASN A 2 -4.16 -10.51 9.24
C ASN A 2 -3.32 -9.81 8.15
N VAL A 3 -2.60 -10.57 7.30
CA VAL A 3 -1.78 -10.02 6.19
C VAL A 3 -2.62 -9.24 5.18
N LYS A 4 -3.90 -9.61 5.00
CA LYS A 4 -4.82 -8.91 4.07
C LYS A 4 -5.02 -7.45 4.45
N ARG A 5 -4.89 -7.08 5.73
CA ARG A 5 -5.01 -5.68 6.18
C ARG A 5 -3.83 -4.82 5.74
N ILE A 6 -2.64 -5.41 5.63
CA ILE A 6 -1.46 -4.72 5.08
C ILE A 6 -1.67 -4.48 3.58
N ALA A 7 -2.14 -5.48 2.85
CA ALA A 7 -2.47 -5.33 1.43
C ALA A 7 -3.60 -4.31 1.16
N ALA A 8 -4.53 -4.14 2.11
CA ALA A 8 -5.61 -3.18 2.00
C ALA A 8 -5.13 -1.71 2.01
N LEU A 9 -3.91 -1.41 2.48
CA LEU A 9 -3.34 -0.06 2.45
C LEU A 9 -3.27 0.51 1.03
N ALA A 10 -3.14 -0.32 0.00
CA ALA A 10 -3.15 0.10 -1.39
C ALA A 10 -4.46 0.78 -1.82
N TYR A 11 -5.55 0.60 -1.08
CA TYR A 11 -6.86 1.16 -1.43
C TYR A 11 -7.30 2.28 -0.48
N VAL A 12 -6.44 2.66 0.47
CA VAL A 12 -6.68 3.78 1.39
C VAL A 12 -6.25 5.08 0.70
N HIS A 13 -7.00 6.16 0.92
CA HIS A 13 -6.62 7.50 0.46
C HIS A 13 -5.21 7.86 0.97
N GLU A 14 -4.35 8.45 0.12
CA GLU A 14 -2.93 8.66 0.42
C GLU A 14 -2.69 9.34 1.77
N ASP A 15 -3.46 10.39 2.07
CA ASP A 15 -3.40 11.14 3.33
C ASP A 15 -3.60 10.28 4.60
N HIS A 16 -4.29 9.14 4.48
CA HIS A 16 -4.61 8.27 5.61
C HIS A 16 -3.67 7.06 5.72
N ILE A 17 -2.85 6.79 4.70
CA ILE A 17 -2.00 5.59 4.66
C ILE A 17 -1.04 5.53 5.84
N VAL A 18 -0.36 6.64 6.16
CA VAL A 18 0.63 6.68 7.25
C VAL A 18 -0.03 6.41 8.60
N GLY A 19 -1.18 7.05 8.87
CA GLY A 19 -1.94 6.82 10.10
C GLY A 19 -2.43 5.38 10.22
N MET A 20 -2.99 4.83 9.14
CA MET A 20 -3.44 3.43 9.11
C MET A 20 -2.28 2.44 9.26
N PHE A 21 -1.11 2.76 8.72
CA PHE A 21 0.09 1.95 8.89
C PHE A 21 0.52 1.90 10.37
N VAL A 22 0.54 3.05 11.07
CA VAL A 22 0.84 3.10 12.52
C VAL A 22 -0.15 2.25 13.32
N ASN A 23 -1.45 2.35 13.03
CA ASN A 23 -2.46 1.52 13.69
C ASN A 23 -2.23 0.01 13.48
N LEU A 24 -1.70 -0.39 12.32
CA LEU A 24 -1.34 -1.79 12.06
C LEU A 24 -0.10 -2.22 12.84
N GLN A 25 0.88 -1.32 13.02
CA GLN A 25 2.05 -1.62 13.86
C GLN A 25 1.64 -1.84 15.32
N GLU A 26 0.77 -0.99 15.86
CA GLU A 26 0.24 -1.15 17.22
C GLU A 26 -0.59 -2.44 17.35
N ALA A 27 -1.46 -2.73 16.37
CA ALA A 27 -2.30 -3.93 16.41
C ALA A 27 -1.52 -5.24 16.33
N TYR A 28 -0.29 -5.24 15.79
CA TYR A 28 0.54 -6.42 15.61
C TYR A 28 1.83 -6.38 16.42
N GLU A 29 1.96 -5.49 17.41
CA GLU A 29 3.19 -5.29 18.19
C GLU A 29 3.77 -6.58 18.82
N ASN A 30 2.89 -7.56 19.13
CA ASN A 30 3.23 -8.83 19.77
C ASN A 30 3.35 -10.01 18.77
N ASP A 31 3.29 -9.75 17.46
CA ASP A 31 3.41 -10.75 16.40
C ASP A 31 4.69 -10.46 15.59
N ASP A 32 5.78 -11.14 15.95
CA ASP A 32 7.11 -10.91 15.37
C ASP A 32 7.14 -11.11 13.85
N ASP A 33 6.38 -12.07 13.31
CA ASP A 33 6.31 -12.35 11.87
C ASP A 33 5.65 -11.19 11.13
N LEU A 34 4.50 -10.71 11.64
CA LEU A 34 3.81 -9.55 11.06
C LEU A 34 4.60 -8.26 11.23
N MET A 35 5.28 -8.07 12.35
CA MET A 35 6.17 -6.93 12.58
C MET A 35 7.37 -6.95 11.63
N GLY A 36 7.92 -8.12 11.32
CA GLY A 36 8.94 -8.29 10.28
C GLY A 36 8.46 -7.79 8.92
N ILE A 37 7.23 -8.16 8.53
CA ILE A 37 6.60 -7.69 7.28
C ILE A 37 6.37 -6.17 7.31
N LEU A 38 5.84 -5.64 8.42
CA LEU A 38 5.58 -4.21 8.55
C LEU A 38 6.88 -3.39 8.54
N ASN A 39 7.96 -3.87 9.15
CA ASN A 39 9.26 -3.20 9.10
C ASN A 39 9.81 -3.15 7.68
N TYR A 40 9.75 -4.25 6.94
CA TYR A 40 10.11 -4.27 5.53
C TYR A 40 9.24 -3.29 4.72
N PHE A 41 7.92 -3.30 4.96
CA PHE A 41 6.97 -2.43 4.26
C PHE A 41 7.26 -0.95 4.55
N LYS A 42 7.55 -0.63 5.82
CA LYS A 42 7.92 0.71 6.27
C LYS A 42 9.11 1.24 5.47
N ASP A 43 10.20 0.49 5.41
CA ASP A 43 11.46 0.94 4.80
C ASP A 43 11.38 1.05 3.28
N ASN A 44 10.58 0.19 2.63
CA ASN A 44 10.52 0.15 1.16
C ASN A 44 9.38 0.99 0.57
N TYR A 45 8.24 1.14 1.27
CA TYR A 45 7.00 1.69 0.69
C TYR A 45 6.44 2.92 1.39
N ILE A 46 6.69 3.09 2.70
CA ILE A 46 6.13 4.21 3.50
C ILE A 46 7.14 5.34 3.68
N ARG A 47 8.42 5.01 3.91
CA ARG A 47 9.39 5.90 4.55
C ARG A 47 9.47 7.29 3.91
N CYS A 48 9.14 8.34 4.67
CA CYS A 48 9.58 9.72 4.41
C CYS A 48 9.97 10.38 5.75
N VAL A 49 11.27 10.53 6.02
CA VAL A 49 11.75 11.18 7.25
C VAL A 49 11.93 12.67 6.97
N LEU A 50 10.90 13.47 7.27
CA LEU A 50 11.02 14.91 7.24
C LEU A 50 12.04 15.38 8.30
N ARG A 51 12.93 16.26 7.84
CA ARG A 51 14.07 16.93 8.51
C ARG A 51 15.40 16.16 8.53
N ASN A 52 16.11 16.33 7.42
CA ASN A 52 17.57 16.33 7.26
C ASN A 52 18.35 14.99 7.17
N ARG A 53 17.75 13.81 7.31
CA ARG A 53 18.43 12.51 7.05
C ARG A 53 17.50 11.37 6.55
N GLY A 54 16.40 11.70 5.89
CA GLY A 54 15.42 10.73 5.39
C GLY A 54 15.64 10.28 3.96
N GLY A 55 15.99 9.02 3.76
CA GLY A 55 15.96 8.41 2.43
C GLY A 55 14.52 8.33 1.89
N THR A 56 14.36 8.65 0.60
CA THR A 56 13.16 8.39 -0.21
C THR A 56 12.84 6.89 -0.17
N PRO A 57 11.55 6.48 -0.06
CA PRO A 57 11.20 5.08 -0.07
C PRO A 57 11.53 4.51 -1.45
N ARG A 58 11.92 3.24 -1.52
CA ARG A 58 12.25 2.57 -2.79
C ARG A 58 11.06 2.57 -3.75
N PHE A 59 9.85 2.49 -3.20
CA PHE A 59 8.59 2.49 -3.92
C PHE A 59 7.63 3.51 -3.27
N PRO A 60 7.62 4.77 -3.74
CA PRO A 60 6.74 5.82 -3.19
C PRO A 60 5.27 5.48 -3.28
N ILE A 61 4.45 6.03 -2.36
CA ILE A 61 3.00 5.81 -2.27
C ILE A 61 2.28 5.93 -3.63
N PRO A 62 2.50 6.99 -4.43
CA PRO A 62 1.80 7.14 -5.71
C PRO A 62 2.10 6.03 -6.74
N LEU A 63 3.18 5.25 -6.54
CA LEU A 63 3.54 4.15 -7.43
C LEU A 63 2.67 2.90 -7.20
N TRP A 64 2.15 2.70 -5.99
CA TRP A 64 1.45 1.48 -5.60
C TRP A 64 0.05 1.71 -5.04
N ASN A 65 -0.35 2.97 -4.80
CA ASN A 65 -1.71 3.29 -4.41
C ASN A 65 -2.68 3.09 -5.58
N CYS A 66 -3.82 2.50 -5.28
CA CYS A 66 -4.89 2.17 -6.21
C CYS A 66 -6.21 2.86 -5.83
N HIS A 67 -6.22 3.76 -4.85
CA HIS A 67 -7.42 4.43 -4.37
C HIS A 67 -8.05 5.28 -5.50
N GLU A 68 -7.24 6.10 -6.15
CA GLU A 68 -7.69 6.95 -7.27
C GLU A 68 -8.14 6.11 -8.47
N LEU A 69 -7.44 5.01 -8.79
CA LEU A 69 -7.84 4.09 -9.86
C LEU A 69 -9.23 3.47 -9.63
N LEU A 70 -9.58 3.17 -8.37
CA LEU A 70 -10.92 2.71 -8.02
C LEU A 70 -11.98 3.81 -8.11
N ALA A 71 -11.63 5.03 -7.67
CA ALA A 71 -12.54 6.18 -7.73
C ALA A 71 -12.86 6.57 -9.19
N ASP A 72 -11.88 6.45 -10.08
CA ASP A 72 -11.99 6.82 -11.50
C ASP A 72 -12.47 5.66 -12.40
N GLY A 73 -12.71 4.48 -11.83
CA GLY A 73 -13.13 3.28 -12.59
C GLY A 73 -12.09 2.79 -13.59
N LEU A 74 -10.81 3.16 -13.40
CA LEU A 74 -9.73 2.80 -14.31
C LEU A 74 -9.28 1.34 -14.07
N PRO A 75 -8.98 0.59 -15.15
CA PRO A 75 -8.48 -0.77 -15.02
C PRO A 75 -7.14 -0.78 -14.26
N ARG A 76 -7.01 -1.74 -13.33
CA ARG A 76 -5.82 -1.94 -12.49
C ARG A 76 -4.58 -2.41 -13.26
N THR A 77 -4.71 -2.78 -14.54
CA THR A 77 -3.63 -3.32 -15.36
C THR A 77 -3.45 -2.47 -16.61
N ASN A 78 -2.20 -2.25 -17.05
CA ASN A 78 -1.92 -1.54 -18.31
C ASN A 78 -2.39 -2.34 -19.55
N ASN A 79 -2.81 -3.58 -19.33
CA ASN A 79 -3.08 -4.53 -20.37
C ASN A 79 -4.56 -4.44 -20.75
N ALA A 80 -4.87 -3.54 -21.69
CA ALA A 80 -6.21 -3.42 -22.26
C ALA A 80 -6.78 -4.76 -22.80
N VAL A 81 -5.91 -5.73 -23.08
CA VAL A 81 -6.27 -7.09 -23.52
C VAL A 81 -6.98 -7.89 -22.42
N GLU A 82 -6.63 -7.70 -21.14
CA GLU A 82 -7.28 -8.40 -20.02
C GLU A 82 -8.73 -7.91 -19.81
N GLY A 83 -8.98 -6.63 -20.07
CA GLY A 83 -10.32 -6.05 -20.04
C GLY A 83 -11.23 -6.56 -21.17
N TRP A 84 -10.65 -6.85 -22.34
CA TRP A 84 -11.39 -7.39 -23.49
C TRP A 84 -11.92 -8.80 -23.24
N HIS A 85 -11.16 -9.66 -22.55
CA HIS A 85 -11.61 -11.02 -22.24
C HIS A 85 -12.71 -11.08 -21.16
N GLN A 86 -12.85 -10.04 -20.31
CA GLN A 86 -13.89 -9.97 -19.28
C GLN A 86 -15.22 -9.36 -19.77
N ALA A 87 -15.24 -8.70 -20.93
CA ALA A 87 -16.46 -8.08 -21.47
C ALA A 87 -17.37 -9.05 -22.25
N PHE A 88 -16.88 -10.25 -22.58
CA PHE A 88 -17.60 -11.25 -23.38
C PHE A 88 -17.95 -12.54 -22.62
N GLN A 89 -17.96 -12.49 -21.29
CA GLN A 89 -18.30 -13.62 -20.42
C GLN A 89 -19.66 -13.40 -19.75
#